data_AF-A0A4U5LV98-F1
#
_entry.id   AF-A0A4U5LV98-F1
#
_cell.length_a   1.000
_cell.length_b   1.000
_cell.length_c   1.000
_cell.angle_alpha   90.00
_cell.angle_beta   90.00
_cell.angle_gamma   90.00
#
_symmetry.space_group_name_H-M   'P 1'
#
loop_
_entity.id
_entity.type
_entity.pdbx_description
1 polymer ?
#
loop_
_entity_poly.entity_id
_entity_poly.type
_entity_poly.pdbx_seq_one_letter_code
_entity_poly.pdbx_strand_id
1 'polypeptide(L)'
;MQLMQGFSYAIVFPASVAITFQWSSLQQSETVLTILNSLNQFGPLFTMPISGLFCSSSYGWTAVYYVHVICTYAIFAVFYFLYRDHPKYHNNVSSSELSIIADGKSSNHGHKQPVP
;
A
#
# COMPACT_ATOMS: atom_id res chain seq x y z
N MET A 1 19.09 6.59 15.35
CA MET A 1 18.50 6.87 14.01
C MET A 1 18.13 5.57 13.30
N GLN A 2 19.07 4.66 13.03
CA GLN A 2 18.82 3.41 12.29
C GLN A 2 17.84 2.44 13.00
N LEU A 3 17.90 2.32 14.34
CA LEU A 3 16.94 1.48 15.08
C LEU A 3 15.49 1.95 14.95
N MET A 4 15.25 3.26 14.99
CA MET A 4 13.91 3.84 14.85
C MET A 4 13.36 3.68 13.44
N GLN A 5 14.23 3.82 12.43
CA GLN A 5 13.86 3.56 11.03
C GLN A 5 13.54 2.08 10.81
N GLY A 6 14.35 1.17 11.37
CA GLY A 6 14.10 -0.27 11.30
C GLY A 6 12.77 -0.68 11.95
N PHE A 7 12.46 -0.13 13.13
CA PHE A 7 11.18 -0.37 13.80
C PHE A 7 9.99 0.11 12.96
N SER A 8 10.08 1.32 12.40
CA SER A 8 9.01 1.90 11.57
C SER A 8 8.77 1.07 10.31
N TYR A 9 9.84 0.60 9.66
CA TYR A 9 9.75 -0.22 8.45
C TYR A 9 9.14 -1.60 8.72
N ALA A 10 9.46 -2.21 9.88
CA ALA A 10 8.92 -3.50 10.27
C ALA A 10 7.39 -3.50 10.45
N ILE A 11 6.80 -2.37 10.85
CA ILE A 11 5.36 -2.23 11.05
C ILE A 11 4.61 -2.04 9.72
N VAL A 12 5.26 -1.42 8.73
CA VAL A 12 4.60 -1.04 7.46
C VAL A 12 4.14 -2.26 6.67
N PHE A 13 4.91 -3.36 6.71
CA PHE A 13 4.63 -4.57 5.95
C PHE A 13 3.34 -5.27 6.40
N PRO A 14 3.16 -5.65 7.68
CA PRO A 14 1.91 -6.26 8.14
C PRO A 14 0.72 -5.30 8.05
N ALA A 15 0.92 -3.99 8.25
CA ALA A 15 -0.14 -3.00 8.10
C ALA A 15 -0.66 -2.94 6.65
N SER A 16 0.23 -2.88 5.67
CA SER A 16 -0.13 -2.84 4.24
C SER A 16 -0.88 -4.09 3.80
N VAL A 17 -0.47 -5.26 4.32
CA VAL A 17 -1.12 -6.54 4.07
C VAL A 17 -2.52 -6.57 4.69
N ALA A 18 -2.69 -6.11 5.93
CA ALA A 18 -3.99 -6.05 6.60
C ALA A 18 -4.98 -5.11 5.88
N ILE A 19 -4.52 -3.92 5.47
CA ILE A 19 -5.33 -2.97 4.69
C ILE A 19 -5.74 -3.59 3.35
N THR A 20 -4.82 -4.26 2.65
CA THR A 20 -5.10 -4.94 1.38
C THR A 20 -6.15 -6.04 1.56
N PHE A 21 -6.04 -6.87 2.60
CA PHE A 21 -7.03 -7.92 2.90
C PHE A 21 -8.39 -7.38 3.33
N GLN A 22 -8.46 -6.18 3.88
CA GLN A 22 -9.72 -5.55 4.27
C GLN A 22 -10.45 -4.93 3.06
N TRP A 23 -9.70 -4.45 2.07
CA TRP A 23 -10.24 -3.77 0.89
C TRP A 23 -10.36 -4.66 -0.36
N SER A 24 -9.65 -5.80 -0.42
CA SER A 24 -9.70 -6.73 -1.55
C SER A 24 -10.43 -8.03 -1.18
N SER A 25 -11.22 -8.58 -2.12
CA SER A 25 -11.80 -9.92 -1.99
C SER A 25 -10.70 -10.98 -1.89
N LEU A 26 -10.90 -12.03 -1.09
CA LEU A 26 -9.93 -13.07 -0.74
C LEU A 26 -9.17 -13.66 -1.94
N GLN A 27 -9.82 -13.76 -3.11
CA GLN A 27 -9.24 -14.30 -4.34
C GLN A 27 -8.36 -13.30 -5.11
N GLN A 28 -8.55 -12.00 -4.91
CA GLN A 28 -7.79 -10.92 -5.58
C GLN A 28 -6.69 -10.32 -4.69
N SER A 29 -6.71 -10.60 -3.38
CA SER A 29 -5.76 -10.04 -2.42
C SER A 29 -4.32 -10.41 -2.70
N GLU A 30 -4.07 -11.62 -3.21
CA GLU A 30 -2.72 -12.05 -3.62
C GLU A 30 -2.22 -11.26 -4.83
N THR A 31 -3.08 -11.02 -5.83
CA THR A 31 -2.72 -10.22 -7.01
C THR A 31 -2.41 -8.77 -6.64
N VAL A 32 -3.22 -8.16 -5.77
CA VAL A 32 -2.96 -6.80 -5.27
C VAL A 32 -1.65 -6.75 -4.50
N LEU A 33 -1.37 -7.76 -3.66
CA LEU A 33 -0.11 -7.85 -2.92
C LEU A 33 1.10 -8.01 -3.85
N THR A 34 1.01 -8.82 -4.90
CA THR A 34 2.09 -8.98 -5.89
C THR A 34 2.35 -7.67 -6.64
N ILE A 35 1.29 -6.95 -7.04
CA ILE A 35 1.41 -5.65 -7.71
C ILE A 35 2.08 -4.64 -6.76
N LEU A 36 1.64 -4.57 -5.50
CA LEU A 36 2.22 -3.69 -4.48
C LEU A 36 3.71 -3.95 -4.26
N ASN A 37 4.09 -5.23 -4.11
CA ASN A 37 5.49 -5.62 -3.95
C ASN A 37 6.33 -5.29 -5.19
N SER A 38 5.74 -5.42 -6.39
CA SER A 38 6.42 -5.05 -7.63
C SER A 38 6.72 -3.55 -7.63
N LEU A 39 5.73 -2.71 -7.31
CA LEU A 39 5.89 -1.25 -7.22
C LEU A 39 6.97 -0.84 -6.22
N ASN A 40 7.12 -1.55 -5.09
CA ASN A 40 8.17 -1.29 -4.11
C ASN A 40 9.59 -1.46 -4.70
N GLN A 41 9.78 -2.39 -5.63
CA GLN A 41 11.06 -2.56 -6.33
C GLN A 41 11.25 -1.55 -7.47
N PHE A 42 10.16 -1.11 -8.11
CA PHE A 42 10.23 -0.07 -9.15
C PHE A 42 10.48 1.34 -8.60
N GLY A 43 10.03 1.67 -7.39
CA GLY A 43 10.23 3.00 -6.78
C GLY A 43 11.70 3.46 -6.76
N PRO A 44 12.64 2.63 -6.26
CA PRO A 44 14.07 2.91 -6.31
C PRO A 44 14.61 3.08 -7.74
N LEU A 45 14.09 2.35 -8.72
CA LEU A 45 14.50 2.46 -10.13
C LEU A 45 14.20 3.85 -10.71
N PHE A 46 13.15 4.52 -10.24
CA PHE A 46 12.88 5.92 -10.59
C PHE A 46 13.67 6.89 -9.72
N THR A 47 13.83 6.59 -8.43
CA THR A 47 14.49 7.48 -7.46
C THR A 47 15.98 7.64 -7.74
N MET A 48 16.66 6.59 -8.17
CA MET A 48 18.10 6.58 -8.46
C MET A 48 18.50 7.53 -9.60
N PRO A 49 17.90 7.48 -10.81
CA PRO A 49 18.24 8.41 -11.89
C PRO A 49 17.80 9.85 -11.57
N ILE A 50 16.67 10.05 -10.90
CA ILE A 50 16.26 11.39 -10.44
C ILE A 50 17.33 11.95 -9.50
N SER A 51 17.81 11.16 -8.54
CA SER A 51 18.89 11.58 -7.64
C SER A 51 20.18 11.91 -8.41
N GLY A 52 20.52 11.13 -9.43
CA GLY A 52 21.69 11.36 -10.30
C GLY A 52 21.59 12.66 -11.10
N LEU A 53 20.44 12.95 -11.70
CA LEU A 53 20.20 14.18 -12.47
C LEU A 53 20.29 15.43 -11.58
N PHE A 54 19.74 15.35 -10.37
CA PHE A 54 19.76 16.47 -9.42
C PHE A 54 21.13 16.67 -8.76
N CYS A 55 21.95 15.62 -8.62
CA CYS A 55 23.31 15.73 -8.09
C CYS A 55 24.24 16.54 -9.01
N SER A 56 23.96 16.56 -10.31
CA SER A 56 24.70 17.36 -11.30
C SER A 56 24.27 18.83 -11.37
N SER A 57 23.16 19.21 -10.72
CA SER A 57 22.64 20.58 -10.73
C SER A 57 23.08 21.35 -9.48
N SER A 58 23.27 22.67 -9.60
CA SER A 58 23.79 23.54 -8.53
C SER A 58 22.93 23.57 -7.25
N TYR A 59 21.72 23.02 -7.29
CA TYR A 59 20.81 22.88 -6.16
C TYR A 59 21.15 21.71 -5.21
N GLY A 60 22.05 20.81 -5.62
CA GLY A 60 22.59 19.74 -4.80
C GLY A 60 21.59 18.62 -4.42
N TRP A 61 22.07 17.68 -3.61
CA TRP A 61 21.33 16.51 -3.12
C TRP A 61 20.05 16.88 -2.34
N THR A 62 19.99 18.07 -1.73
CA THR A 62 18.86 18.51 -0.91
C THR A 62 17.57 18.69 -1.70
N ALA A 63 17.66 19.09 -2.98
CA ALA A 63 16.49 19.25 -3.84
C ALA A 63 15.72 17.93 -4.07
N VAL A 64 16.42 16.79 -4.07
CA VAL A 64 15.81 15.46 -4.21
C VAL A 64 14.87 15.16 -3.05
N TYR A 65 15.26 15.52 -1.83
CA TYR A 65 14.43 15.32 -0.64
C TYR A 65 13.18 16.20 -0.69
N TYR A 66 13.29 17.46 -1.12
CA TYR A 66 12.12 18.32 -1.28
C TYR A 66 11.14 17.77 -2.31
N VAL A 67 11.62 17.31 -3.47
CA VAL A 67 10.78 16.69 -4.50
C VAL A 67 10.12 15.42 -3.96
N HIS A 68 10.86 14.56 -3.28
CA HIS A 68 10.32 13.32 -2.72
C HIS A 68 9.27 13.58 -1.63
N VAL A 69 9.49 14.58 -0.77
CA VAL A 69 8.52 14.97 0.28
C VAL A 69 7.26 15.55 -0.34
N ILE A 70 7.37 16.43 -1.35
CA ILE A 70 6.20 17.00 -2.04
C ILE A 70 5.39 15.90 -2.73
N CYS A 71 6.05 14.98 -3.46
CA CYS A 71 5.38 13.86 -4.09
C CYS A 71 4.68 12.95 -3.07
N THR A 72 5.36 12.62 -1.96
CA THR A 72 4.79 11.79 -0.90
C THR A 72 3.59 12.47 -0.24
N TYR A 73 3.68 13.77 0.04
CA TYR A 73 2.58 14.53 0.63
C TYR A 73 1.39 14.66 -0.32
N ALA A 74 1.63 14.85 -1.62
CA ALA A 74 0.58 14.86 -2.63
C ALA A 74 -0.13 13.50 -2.72
N ILE A 75 0.62 12.41 -2.78
CA ILE A 75 0.07 11.04 -2.78
C ILE A 75 -0.70 10.78 -1.48
N PHE A 76 -0.16 11.19 -0.33
CA PHE A 76 -0.85 11.06 0.95
C PHE A 76 -2.13 11.89 1.01
N ALA A 77 -2.14 13.11 0.48
CA ALA A 77 -3.34 13.93 0.42
C ALA A 77 -4.40 13.28 -0.49
N VAL A 78 -4.01 12.81 -1.68
CA VAL A 78 -4.90 12.07 -2.59
C VAL A 78 -5.43 10.82 -1.90
N PHE A 79 -4.56 10.05 -1.24
CA PHE A 79 -4.97 8.90 -0.45
C PHE A 79 -5.91 9.31 0.67
N TYR A 80 -5.65 10.36 1.45
CA TYR A 80 -6.52 10.83 2.52
C TYR A 80 -7.89 11.30 2.02
N PHE A 81 -7.95 11.93 0.84
CA PHE A 81 -9.21 12.34 0.22
C PHE A 81 -10.01 11.18 -0.38
N LEU A 82 -9.33 10.19 -0.97
CA LEU A 82 -9.96 8.99 -1.56
C LEU A 82 -10.30 7.93 -0.50
N TYR A 83 -9.44 7.77 0.50
CA TYR A 83 -9.55 6.84 1.63
C TYR A 83 -10.46 7.45 2.69
N ARG A 84 -11.77 7.35 2.45
CA ARG A 84 -12.78 7.66 3.45
C ARG A 84 -13.11 6.37 4.18
N ASP A 85 -12.85 6.32 5.49
CA ASP A 85 -13.01 5.16 6.41
C ASP A 85 -14.39 4.46 6.40
N HIS A 86 -15.37 4.95 5.63
CA HIS A 86 -16.71 4.40 5.58
C HIS A 86 -17.14 4.10 4.13
N PRO A 87 -17.12 2.81 3.70
CA PRO A 87 -17.73 2.36 2.44
C PRO A 87 -19.28 2.45 2.44
N LYS A 88 -19.89 3.08 3.45
CA LYS A 88 -21.34 3.20 3.63
C LYS A 88 -21.99 4.44 2.99
N TYR A 89 -21.22 5.38 2.44
CA TYR A 89 -21.76 6.68 1.98
C TYR A 89 -21.30 7.13 0.58
N HIS A 90 -20.91 6.21 -0.32
CA HIS A 90 -20.81 6.53 -1.74
C HIS A 90 -21.48 5.47 -2.62
N ASN A 91 -22.40 5.94 -3.45
CA ASN A 91 -23.26 5.21 -4.40
C ASN A 91 -22.50 4.59 -5.60
N ASN A 92 -21.21 4.29 -5.45
CA ASN A 92 -20.35 3.74 -6.51
C ASN A 92 -19.49 2.55 -6.06
N VAL A 93 -19.64 2.07 -4.81
CA VAL A 93 -19.27 0.68 -4.48
C VAL A 93 -20.52 -0.14 -4.78
N SER A 94 -20.51 -0.77 -5.96
CA SER A 94 -21.60 -1.62 -6.43
C SER A 94 -21.94 -2.65 -5.36
N SER A 95 -23.23 -2.81 -5.05
CA SER A 95 -23.73 -3.86 -4.14
C SER A 95 -23.28 -5.27 -4.55
N SER A 96 -22.86 -5.44 -5.81
CA SER A 96 -22.21 -6.66 -6.32
C SER A 96 -20.82 -6.93 -5.74
N GLU A 97 -19.98 -5.92 -5.49
CA GLU A 97 -18.65 -6.14 -4.88
C GLU A 97 -18.76 -6.54 -3.41
N LEU A 98 -19.72 -5.95 -2.69
CA LEU A 98 -19.96 -6.25 -1.27
C LEU A 98 -20.49 -7.68 -1.07
N SER A 99 -21.26 -8.21 -2.04
CA SER A 99 -21.67 -9.62 -2.11
C SER A 99 -20.48 -10.55 -2.37
N ILE A 100 -19.59 -10.21 -3.32
CA ILE A 100 -18.40 -11.01 -3.66
C ILE A 100 -17.40 -11.06 -2.48
N ILE A 101 -17.27 -9.99 -1.70
CA ILE A 101 -16.43 -9.95 -0.49
C ILE A 101 -17.05 -10.78 0.65
N ALA A 102 -18.39 -10.82 0.76
CA ALA A 102 -19.10 -11.55 1.80
C ALA A 102 -19.16 -13.07 1.54
N ASP A 103 -19.28 -13.50 0.29
CA ASP A 103 -19.40 -14.91 -0.10
C ASP A 103 -18.16 -15.75 0.29
N GLY A 104 -16.96 -15.15 0.27
CA GLY A 104 -15.71 -15.84 0.61
C GLY A 104 -15.38 -15.91 2.12
N LYS A 105 -16.00 -15.10 2.97
CA LYS A 105 -15.66 -15.01 4.40
C LYS A 105 -16.44 -15.98 5.30
N SER A 106 -17.58 -16.53 4.84
CA SER A 106 -18.41 -17.42 5.66
C SER A 106 -17.94 -18.89 5.69
N SER A 107 -16.96 -19.29 4.87
CA SER A 107 -16.53 -20.70 4.76
C SER A 107 -15.18 -21.02 5.44
N ASN A 108 -14.72 -20.21 6.41
CA ASN A 108 -13.48 -20.51 7.14
C ASN A 108 -13.64 -20.47 8.68
N HIS A 109 -14.83 -20.81 9.15
CA HIS A 109 -15.06 -21.23 10.54
C HIS A 109 -15.52 -22.69 10.56
N GLY A 110 -14.59 -23.63 10.28
CA GLY A 110 -14.93 -25.04 10.45
C GLY A 110 -14.05 -26.08 9.76
N HIS A 111 -12.72 -26.04 9.91
CA HIS A 111 -11.99 -27.31 9.91
C HIS A 111 -10.62 -27.17 10.59
N LYS A 112 -10.55 -27.57 11.87
CA LYS A 112 -9.27 -27.98 12.46
C LYS A 112 -8.87 -29.27 11.73
N GLN A 113 -7.83 -29.23 10.90
CA GLN A 113 -7.20 -30.45 10.43
C GLN A 113 -6.43 -31.07 11.60
N PRO A 114 -6.70 -32.34 12.01
CA PRO A 114 -5.86 -33.04 12.96
C PRO A 114 -4.56 -33.43 12.27
N VAL A 115 -3.44 -33.04 12.87
CA VAL A 115 -2.09 -33.43 12.45
C VAL A 115 -1.89 -34.94 12.70
N PRO A 116 -1.21 -35.66 11.79
CA PRO A 116 -0.70 -37.02 12.03
C PRO A 116 0.38 -37.06 13.12
#